data_AF-A0A1E4UT94-F1
#
_entry.id   AF-A0A1E4UT94-F1
#
_cell.length_a   1.000
_cell.length_b   1.000
_cell.length_c   1.000
_cell.angle_alpha   90.00
_cell.angle_beta   90.00
_cell.angle_gamma   90.00
#
_symmetry.space_group_name_H-M   'P 1'
#
loop_
_entity.id
_entity.type
_entity.pdbx_description
1 polymer ?
#
loop_
_entity_poly.entity_id
_entity_poly.type
_entity_poly.pdbx_seq_one_letter_code
_entity_poly.pdbx_strand_id
1 'polypeptide(L)' 'MARPLAEIIRNNWRQLAGPARIVWDELTLDELIKSEGDAQRLTALVQERYDMPREDAQKQVMSFFERHRGS' A
#
# COMPACT_ATOMS: atom_id res chain seq x y z
N MET A 1 -12.62 -15.43 -13.51
CA MET A 1 -12.31 -13.98 -13.53
C MET A 1 -11.75 -13.62 -12.17
N ALA A 2 -10.43 -13.55 -12.02
CA ALA A 2 -9.81 -13.11 -10.77
C ALA A 2 -10.12 -11.61 -10.62
N ARG A 3 -11.04 -11.26 -9.72
CA ARG A 3 -11.24 -9.85 -9.35
C ARG A 3 -9.88 -9.33 -8.88
N PRO A 4 -9.35 -8.25 -9.47
CA PRO A 4 -8.04 -7.76 -9.08
C PRO A 4 -8.12 -7.39 -7.60
N LEU A 5 -7.23 -7.96 -6.78
CA LEU A 5 -7.16 -7.74 -5.33
C LEU A 5 -7.17 -6.25 -4.98
N ALA A 6 -6.64 -5.42 -5.90
CA ALA A 6 -6.72 -3.97 -5.85
C ALA A 6 -8.15 -3.44 -5.65
N GLU A 7 -9.18 -3.98 -6.31
CA GLU A 7 -10.55 -3.43 -6.20
C GLU A 7 -11.14 -3.53 -4.80
N ILE A 8 -10.97 -4.68 -4.14
CA ILE A 8 -11.51 -4.92 -2.79
C ILE A 8 -10.76 -4.05 -1.78
N ILE A 9 -9.43 -3.97 -1.94
CA ILE A 9 -8.57 -3.19 -1.07
C ILE A 9 -8.82 -1.70 -1.26
N ARG A 10 -9.02 -1.20 -2.48
CA ARG A 10 -9.35 0.20 -2.76
C ARG A 10 -10.60 0.66 -2.01
N ASN A 11 -11.65 -0.17 -1.96
CA ASN A 11 -12.88 0.16 -1.21
C ASN A 11 -12.65 0.26 0.31
N ASN A 12 -11.80 -0.61 0.86
CA ASN A 12 -11.47 -0.60 2.29
C ASN A 12 -10.18 0.17 2.60
N TRP A 13 -9.59 0.86 1.61
CA TRP A 13 -8.25 1.40 1.72
C TRP A 13 -8.15 2.47 2.80
N ARG A 14 -9.19 3.29 2.96
CA ARG A 14 -9.25 4.28 4.05
C ARG A 14 -9.10 3.66 5.44
N GLN A 15 -9.63 2.46 5.66
CA GLN A 15 -9.47 1.73 6.92
C GLN A 15 -8.07 1.09 7.02
N LEU A 16 -7.54 0.62 5.89
CA LEU A 16 -6.21 0.02 5.79
C LEU A 16 -5.07 1.06 5.82
N ALA A 17 -5.35 2.33 5.54
CA ALA A 17 -4.37 3.41 5.56
C ALA A 17 -3.83 3.67 6.98
N GLY A 18 -4.63 3.40 8.01
CA GLY A 18 -4.19 3.45 9.41
C GLY A 18 -3.06 2.47 9.72
N PRO A 19 -3.25 1.14 9.54
CA PRO A 19 -2.18 0.17 9.70
C PRO A 19 -1.05 0.35 8.67
N ALA A 20 -1.34 0.83 7.46
CA ALA A 20 -0.30 1.17 6.48
C ALA A 20 0.63 2.27 7.00
N ARG A 21 0.12 3.30 7.69
CA ARG A 21 0.95 4.33 8.32
C ARG A 21 1.83 3.77 9.43
N ILE A 22 1.37 2.75 10.15
CA ILE A 22 2.17 2.10 11.19
C ILE A 22 3.31 1.28 10.57
N VAL A 23 3.06 0.65 9.41
CA VAL A 23 4.09 -0.09 8.67
C VAL A 23 5.09 0.87 8.02
N TRP A 24 4.59 1.94 7.44
CA TRP A 24 5.37 2.98 6.78
C TRP A 24 5.32 4.28 7.57
N ASP A 25 6.08 4.36 8.66
CA ASP A 25 6.10 5.53 9.56
C ASP A 25 6.57 6.83 8.84
N GLU A 26 7.38 6.70 7.78
CA GLU A 26 7.82 7.83 6.94
C GLU A 26 6.70 8.35 6.02
N LEU A 27 5.64 7.57 5.80
CA LEU A 27 4.50 7.95 4.96
C LEU A 27 3.38 8.54 5.82
N THR A 28 2.88 9.70 5.41
CA THR A 28 1.73 10.29 6.09
C THR A 28 0.43 9.60 5.70
N LEU A 29 -0.56 9.63 6.61
CA LEU A 29 -1.89 9.07 6.34
C LEU A 29 -2.52 9.67 5.08
N ASP A 30 -2.28 10.96 4.82
CA ASP A 30 -2.82 11.68 3.67
C ASP A 30 -2.24 11.16 2.36
N GLU A 31 -0.92 10.93 2.29
CA GLU A 31 -0.26 10.35 1.11
C GLU A 31 -0.73 8.92 0.84
N LEU A 32 -0.86 8.12 1.90
CA LEU A 32 -1.43 6.79 1.81
C LEU A 32 -2.87 6.88 1.27
N ILE A 33 -3.73 7.74 1.80
CA ILE A 33 -5.09 7.90 1.29
C ILE A 33 -5.10 8.37 -0.18
N LYS A 34 -4.23 9.30 -0.58
CA LYS A 34 -4.09 9.76 -1.98
C LYS A 34 -3.62 8.68 -2.95
N SER A 35 -2.90 7.67 -2.46
CA SER A 35 -2.56 6.50 -3.27
C SER A 35 -3.80 5.67 -3.61
N GLU A 36 -4.92 5.89 -2.92
CA GLU A 36 -6.21 5.20 -3.09
C GLU A 36 -6.13 3.67 -2.93
N GLY A 37 -5.04 3.12 -2.41
CA GLY A 37 -4.81 1.68 -2.32
C GLY A 37 -4.26 1.09 -3.61
N ASP A 38 -3.73 1.93 -4.49
CA ASP A 38 -3.05 1.52 -5.69
C ASP A 38 -1.61 1.07 -5.39
N ALA A 39 -1.29 -0.18 -5.77
CA ALA A 39 0.00 -0.77 -5.53
C ALA A 39 1.15 -0.03 -6.22
N GLN A 40 0.93 0.51 -7.42
CA GLN A 40 1.95 1.25 -8.16
C GLN A 40 2.23 2.59 -7.48
N ARG A 41 1.18 3.33 -7.07
CA ARG A 41 1.33 4.60 -6.35
C ARG A 41 2.05 4.41 -5.02
N LEU A 42 1.66 3.40 -4.24
CA LEU A 42 2.35 3.08 -2.98
C LEU A 42 3.80 2.67 -3.21
N THR A 43 4.08 1.88 -4.24
CA THR A 43 5.45 1.47 -4.57
C THR A 43 6.31 2.69 -4.87
N ALA A 44 5.81 3.66 -5.64
CA ALA A 44 6.52 4.89 -5.93
C ALA A 44 6.76 5.73 -4.66
N LEU A 45 5.74 5.91 -3.82
CA LEU A 45 5.85 6.63 -2.55
C LEU A 45 6.89 5.98 -1.62
N VAL A 46 6.84 4.66 -1.45
CA VAL A 46 7.80 3.92 -0.61
C VAL A 46 9.21 4.02 -1.20
N GLN A 47 9.35 3.88 -2.52
CA GLN A 47 10.63 4.04 -3.21
C GLN A 47 11.26 5.42 -2.96
N GLU A 48 10.50 6.51 -3.13
CA GLU A 48 11.00 7.88 -2.94
C GLU A 48 11.28 8.21 -1.47
N ARG A 49 10.50 7.65 -0.54
CA ARG A 49 10.59 7.99 0.88
C ARG A 49 11.67 7.22 1.60
N TYR A 50 11.83 5.94 1.28
CA TYR A 50 12.82 5.07 1.89
C TYR A 50 14.09 4.92 1.04
N ASP A 51 14.20 5.64 -0.09
CA ASP A 51 15.31 5.60 -1.04
C ASP A 51 15.73 4.15 -1.38
N MET A 52 14.73 3.31 -1.67
CA MET A 52 14.91 1.87 -1.84
C MET A 52 14.60 1.40 -3.27
N PRO A 53 15.11 0.23 -3.69
CA PRO A 53 14.79 -0.31 -5.01
C PRO A 53 13.28 -0.52 -5.17
N ARG A 54 12.77 -0.24 -6.38
CA ARG A 54 11.35 -0.44 -6.70
C ARG A 54 10.87 -1.86 -6.39
N GLU A 55 11.74 -2.85 -6.56
CA GLU A 55 11.45 -4.25 -6.29
C GLU A 55 11.20 -4.52 -4.81
N ASP A 56 12.00 -3.93 -3.92
CA ASP A 56 11.84 -4.03 -2.47
C ASP A 56 10.61 -3.26 -1.99
N ALA A 57 10.39 -2.05 -2.52
CA ALA A 57 9.18 -1.28 -2.27
C ALA A 57 7.92 -2.07 -2.69
N GLN A 58 7.95 -2.65 -3.90
CA GLN A 58 6.84 -3.46 -4.42
C GLN A 58 6.61 -4.70 -3.55
N LYS A 59 7.66 -5.38 -3.08
CA LYS A 59 7.53 -6.52 -2.17
C LYS A 59 6.87 -6.11 -0.86
N GLN A 60 7.25 -4.98 -0.26
CA GLN A 60 6.60 -4.50 0.97
C GLN A 60 5.11 -4.22 0.74
N VAL A 61 4.79 -3.50 -0.34
CA VAL A 61 3.42 -3.15 -0.71
C VAL A 61 2.58 -4.42 -0.97
N MET A 62 3.11 -5.37 -1.73
CA MET A 62 2.44 -6.65 -1.97
C MET A 62 2.26 -7.45 -0.68
N SER A 63 3.26 -7.50 0.19
CA SER A 63 3.19 -8.20 1.47
C SER A 63 2.14 -7.59 2.40
N PHE A 64 2.03 -6.26 2.40
CA PHE A 64 0.97 -5.54 3.12
C PHE A 64 -0.42 -5.92 2.61
N PHE A 65 -0.61 -5.94 1.29
CA PHE A 65 -1.89 -6.32 0.68
C PHE A 65 -2.25 -7.78 0.92
N GLU A 66 -1.28 -8.70 0.83
CA GLU A 66 -1.50 -10.12 1.11
C GLU A 66 -1.89 -10.35 2.57
N ARG A 67 -1.29 -9.63 3.52
CA ARG A 67 -1.64 -9.70 4.95
C ARG A 67 -3.07 -9.23 5.23
N HIS A 68 -3.58 -8.27 4.46
CA HIS A 68 -4.93 -7.73 4.62
C HIS A 68 -5.97 -8.36 3.68
N ARG A 69 -5.55 -9.26 2.76
CA ARG A 69 -6.44 -10.05 1.89
C ARG A 69 -7.23 -11.12 2.66
N GLY A 70 -6.72 -11.58 3.80
CA GLY A 70 -7.15 -12.81 4.46
C GLY A 70 -7.91 -12.66 5.78
N SER A 71 -8.41 -11.47 6.12
CA SER A 71 -9.25 -11.27 7.32
C SER A 71 -10.69 -10.94 6.99
#